data_AF-A0A327KHE9-F1
#
_entry.id   AF-A0A327KHE9-F1
#
_cell.length_a   1.000
_cell.length_b   1.000
_cell.length_c   1.000
_cell.angle_alpha   90.00
_cell.angle_beta   90.00
_cell.angle_gamma   90.00
#
_symmetry.space_group_name_H-M   'P 1'
#
loop_
_entity.id
_entity.type
_entity.pdbx_description
1 polymer ?
#
loop_
_entity_poly.entity_id
_entity_poly.type
_entity_poly.pdbx_seq_one_letter_code
_entity_poly.pdbx_strand_id
1 'polypeptide(L)'
;MSGGATLDAGHVTVAATIVAGRIASVSVTSTRPRGLASMFVGRAPAEIPTMARRLFALCGMAQATAARQALRAAGAAIDCPDAEAERDALIAERIAEHLRATVIGWAAAVPLTPTERPVVPAALAAVSGARINASALPPALAALGLAGPRPPGSWADRLLRFAGSLPRLSAPPPDPLRAADDAAVVTALDRGGDAG
;
A
#
# COMPACT_ATOMS: atom_id res chain seq x y z
N MET A 1 -14.39 -33.54 -1.99
CA MET A 1 -14.13 -32.58 -0.91
C MET A 1 -12.79 -31.92 -1.20
N SER A 2 -12.79 -30.83 -1.98
CA SER A 2 -11.55 -30.10 -2.29
C SER A 2 -11.25 -29.17 -1.12
N GLY A 3 -10.17 -29.48 -0.39
CA GLY A 3 -9.67 -28.62 0.66
C GLY A 3 -9.29 -27.26 0.07
N GLY A 4 -9.89 -26.19 0.58
CA GLY A 4 -9.51 -24.84 0.21
C GLY A 4 -8.07 -24.60 0.64
N ALA A 5 -7.15 -24.56 -0.32
CA ALA A 5 -5.80 -24.10 -0.06
C ALA A 5 -5.88 -22.65 0.40
N THR A 6 -5.53 -22.40 1.66
CA THR A 6 -5.34 -21.05 2.17
C THR A 6 -4.20 -20.40 1.38
N LEU A 7 -4.50 -19.30 0.70
CA LEU A 7 -3.49 -18.52 -0.01
C LEU A 7 -2.54 -17.92 1.03
N ASP A 8 -1.28 -18.39 1.02
CA ASP A 8 -0.20 -17.74 1.75
C ASP A 8 0.13 -16.42 1.03
N ALA A 9 0.18 -15.30 1.74
CA ALA A 9 0.59 -14.02 1.14
C ALA A 9 2.08 -13.99 0.76
N GLY A 10 2.85 -14.99 1.22
CA GLY A 10 4.30 -15.01 1.18
C GLY A 10 4.89 -14.01 2.16
N HIS A 11 6.21 -13.88 2.11
CA HIS A 11 6.96 -12.96 2.94
C HIS A 11 8.16 -12.40 2.17
N VAL A 12 8.63 -11.24 2.63
CA VAL A 12 9.89 -10.65 2.17
C VAL A 12 10.92 -10.83 3.28
N THR A 13 12.00 -11.54 2.97
CA THR A 13 13.17 -11.65 3.85
C THR A 13 14.22 -10.65 3.40
N VAL A 14 14.64 -9.80 4.33
CA VAL A 14 15.75 -8.87 4.13
C VAL A 14 16.89 -9.32 5.04
N ALA A 15 18.03 -9.70 4.44
CA ALA A 15 19.25 -10.00 5.17
C ALA A 15 20.31 -8.94 4.85
N ALA A 16 21.05 -8.49 5.86
CA ALA A 16 22.10 -7.50 5.71
C ALA A 16 23.38 -7.96 6.42
N THR A 17 24.53 -7.84 5.76
CA THR A 17 25.84 -8.05 6.37
C THR A 17 26.35 -6.72 6.88
N ILE A 18 26.75 -6.67 8.16
CA ILE A 18 27.26 -5.45 8.79
C ILE A 18 28.75 -5.60 9.06
N VAL A 19 29.56 -4.68 8.51
CA VAL A 19 31.01 -4.60 8.72
C VAL A 19 31.33 -3.22 9.27
N ALA A 20 32.05 -3.17 10.41
CA ALA A 20 32.42 -1.92 11.08
C ALA A 20 31.23 -0.96 11.31
N GLY A 21 30.08 -1.50 11.72
CA GLY A 21 28.86 -0.72 11.99
C GLY A 21 28.15 -0.18 10.74
N ARG A 22 28.54 -0.62 9.54
CA ARG A 22 27.91 -0.24 8.27
C ARG A 22 27.38 -1.45 7.52
N ILE A 23 26.27 -1.29 6.81
CA ILE A 23 25.75 -2.33 5.91
C ILE A 23 26.73 -2.47 4.73
N ALA A 24 27.36 -3.64 4.60
CA ALA A 24 28.28 -3.98 3.53
C ALA A 24 27.58 -4.66 2.34
N SER A 25 26.52 -5.43 2.61
CA SER A 25 25.69 -6.07 1.58
C SER A 25 24.28 -6.29 2.09
N VAL A 26 23.30 -6.33 1.17
CA VAL A 26 21.90 -6.65 1.43
C VAL A 26 21.43 -7.67 0.42
N SER A 27 20.67 -8.67 0.87
CA SER A 27 19.89 -9.55 0.01
C SER A 27 18.41 -9.46 0.38
N VAL A 28 17.55 -9.33 -0.62
CA VAL A 28 16.10 -9.32 -0.46
C VAL A 28 15.54 -10.50 -1.23
N THR A 29 14.79 -11.37 -0.56
CA THR A 29 14.11 -12.51 -1.19
C THR A 29 12.62 -12.46 -0.88
N SER A 30 11.78 -12.70 -1.88
CA SER A 30 10.32 -12.71 -1.76
C SER A 30 9.78 -14.10 -2.08
N THR A 31 8.88 -14.60 -1.24
CA THR A 31 8.16 -15.88 -1.45
C THR A 31 6.72 -15.67 -1.90
N ARG A 32 6.39 -14.47 -2.39
CA ARG A 32 5.05 -14.16 -2.90
C ARG A 32 4.58 -15.24 -3.88
N PRO A 33 3.33 -15.74 -3.78
CA PRO A 33 2.82 -16.74 -4.69
C PRO A 33 2.95 -16.32 -6.15
N ARG A 34 3.57 -17.18 -6.93
CA ARG A 34 3.68 -17.03 -8.39
C ARG A 34 2.39 -17.51 -9.05
N GLY A 35 2.11 -17.00 -10.25
CA GLY A 35 0.96 -17.43 -11.04
C GLY A 35 -0.40 -16.98 -10.53
N LEU A 36 -0.50 -16.01 -9.61
CA LEU A 36 -1.78 -15.44 -9.15
C LEU A 36 -2.64 -14.91 -10.32
N ALA A 37 -2.01 -14.45 -11.39
CA ALA A 37 -2.71 -14.02 -12.61
C ALA A 37 -3.51 -15.15 -13.26
N SER A 38 -3.13 -16.42 -13.07
CA SER A 38 -3.87 -17.58 -13.59
C SER A 38 -5.30 -17.68 -13.04
N MET A 39 -5.57 -17.07 -11.87
CA MET A 39 -6.93 -17.03 -11.29
C MET A 39 -7.94 -16.25 -12.16
N PHE A 40 -7.46 -15.38 -13.06
CA PHE A 40 -8.29 -14.62 -13.98
C PHE A 40 -8.54 -15.35 -15.31
N VAL A 41 -7.83 -16.44 -15.59
CA VAL A 41 -7.99 -17.19 -16.85
C VAL A 41 -9.39 -17.82 -16.89
N GLY A 42 -10.08 -17.63 -18.02
CA GLY A 42 -11.44 -18.14 -18.24
C GLY A 42 -12.54 -17.38 -17.49
N ARG A 43 -12.21 -16.27 -16.81
CA ARG A 43 -13.19 -15.40 -16.15
C ARG A 43 -13.80 -14.40 -17.12
N ALA A 44 -15.03 -14.01 -16.87
CA ALA A 44 -15.66 -12.96 -17.67
C ALA A 44 -14.94 -11.62 -17.39
N PRO A 45 -14.68 -10.78 -18.42
CA PRO A 45 -14.01 -9.48 -18.24
C PRO A 45 -14.61 -8.62 -17.13
N ALA A 46 -15.95 -8.62 -17.00
CA ALA A 46 -16.67 -7.86 -15.98
C ALA A 46 -16.38 -8.31 -14.54
N GLU A 47 -15.95 -9.56 -14.31
CA GLU A 47 -15.67 -10.11 -12.98
C GLU A 47 -14.25 -9.76 -12.49
N ILE A 48 -13.31 -9.58 -13.42
CA ILE A 48 -11.88 -9.44 -13.13
C ILE A 48 -11.58 -8.27 -12.18
N PRO A 49 -12.14 -7.05 -12.34
CA PRO A 49 -11.86 -5.94 -11.42
C PRO A 49 -12.26 -6.24 -9.97
N THR A 50 -13.40 -6.90 -9.76
CA THR A 50 -13.85 -7.29 -8.41
C THR A 50 -12.95 -8.38 -7.83
N MET A 51 -12.49 -9.32 -8.65
CA MET A 51 -11.55 -10.35 -8.22
C MET A 51 -10.19 -9.75 -7.85
N ALA A 52 -9.62 -8.90 -8.70
CA ALA A 52 -8.35 -8.20 -8.45
C ALA A 52 -8.41 -7.42 -7.13
N ARG A 53 -9.53 -6.71 -6.89
CA ARG A 53 -9.75 -6.00 -5.65
C ARG A 53 -9.66 -6.88 -4.40
N ARG A 54 -10.25 -8.07 -4.43
CA ARG A 54 -10.30 -8.99 -3.29
C ARG A 54 -8.96 -9.67 -3.05
N LEU A 55 -8.21 -9.91 -4.13
CA LEU A 55 -6.90 -10.55 -4.06
C LEU A 55 -5.86 -9.66 -3.37
N PHE A 56 -5.95 -8.33 -3.56
CA PHE A 56 -4.97 -7.39 -3.03
C PHE A 56 -5.57 -6.52 -1.90
N ALA A 57 -5.50 -7.01 -0.66
CA ALA A 57 -6.18 -6.38 0.48
C ALA A 57 -5.75 -4.92 0.79
N LEU A 58 -4.51 -4.53 0.51
CA LEU A 58 -3.99 -3.18 0.80
C LEU A 58 -4.13 -2.20 -0.36
N CYS A 59 -4.20 -2.69 -1.60
CA CYS A 59 -4.24 -1.88 -2.82
C CYS A 59 -5.35 -2.32 -3.77
N GLY A 60 -6.45 -2.82 -3.21
CA GLY A 60 -7.51 -3.48 -3.97
C GLY A 60 -8.18 -2.55 -4.97
N MET A 61 -8.39 -1.28 -4.62
CA MET A 61 -8.95 -0.30 -5.55
C MET A 61 -7.98 0.03 -6.67
N ALA A 62 -6.71 0.27 -6.36
CA ALA A 62 -5.69 0.47 -7.38
C ALA A 62 -5.64 -0.70 -8.38
N GLN A 63 -5.71 -1.94 -7.87
CA GLN A 63 -5.68 -3.14 -8.70
C GLN A 63 -6.96 -3.33 -9.52
N ALA A 64 -8.13 -3.00 -8.96
CA ALA A 64 -9.39 -3.01 -9.70
C ALA A 64 -9.38 -1.96 -10.83
N THR A 65 -8.85 -0.77 -10.57
CA THR A 65 -8.70 0.29 -11.56
C THR A 65 -7.73 -0.13 -12.66
N ALA A 66 -6.55 -0.64 -12.30
CA ALA A 66 -5.57 -1.15 -13.27
C ALA A 66 -6.18 -2.23 -14.16
N ALA A 67 -6.92 -3.18 -13.59
CA ALA A 67 -7.63 -4.21 -14.34
C ALA A 67 -8.66 -3.63 -15.31
N ARG A 68 -9.47 -2.65 -14.89
CA ARG A 68 -10.42 -1.96 -15.79
C ARG A 68 -9.71 -1.27 -16.95
N GLN A 69 -8.62 -0.56 -16.68
CA GLN A 69 -7.87 0.13 -17.74
C GLN A 69 -7.22 -0.86 -18.72
N ALA A 70 -6.66 -1.97 -18.22
CA ALA A 70 -6.11 -3.02 -19.08
C ALA A 70 -7.19 -3.65 -19.98
N LEU A 71 -8.36 -3.95 -19.42
CA LEU A 71 -9.50 -4.50 -20.17
C LEU A 71 -10.03 -3.53 -21.24
N ARG A 72 -10.13 -2.24 -20.91
CA ARG A 72 -10.49 -1.19 -21.86
C ARG A 72 -9.48 -1.07 -23.00
N ALA A 73 -8.19 -1.07 -22.67
CA ALA A 73 -7.11 -1.03 -23.66
C ALA A 73 -7.14 -2.27 -24.58
N ALA A 74 -7.61 -3.41 -24.07
CA ALA A 74 -7.84 -4.63 -24.84
C ALA A 74 -9.17 -4.65 -25.61
N GLY A 75 -9.99 -3.59 -25.56
CA GLY A 75 -11.27 -3.50 -26.27
C GLY A 75 -12.45 -4.23 -25.62
N ALA A 76 -12.32 -4.64 -24.35
CA ALA A 76 -13.43 -5.28 -23.64
C ALA A 76 -14.56 -4.28 -23.33
N ALA A 77 -15.80 -4.67 -23.61
CA ALA A 77 -16.99 -3.92 -23.21
C ALA A 77 -17.27 -4.19 -21.73
N ILE A 78 -16.84 -3.27 -20.86
CA ILE A 78 -17.08 -3.36 -19.41
C ILE A 78 -17.64 -2.05 -18.87
N ASP A 79 -18.60 -2.17 -17.95
CA ASP A 79 -19.09 -1.03 -17.18
C ASP A 79 -17.98 -0.51 -16.27
N CYS A 80 -17.89 0.80 -16.19
CA CYS A 80 -16.89 1.46 -15.38
C CYS A 80 -17.50 2.54 -14.53
N PRO A 81 -16.95 2.76 -13.32
CA PRO A 81 -17.34 3.92 -12.52
C PRO A 81 -17.09 5.23 -13.27
N ASP A 82 -17.77 6.26 -12.81
CA ASP A 82 -17.41 7.63 -13.15
C ASP A 82 -15.95 7.94 -12.74
N ALA A 83 -15.26 8.75 -13.55
CA ALA A 83 -13.84 9.01 -13.40
C ALA A 83 -13.51 9.79 -12.11
N GLU A 84 -14.41 10.66 -11.65
CA GLU A 84 -14.25 11.40 -10.40
C GLU A 84 -14.41 10.44 -9.21
N ALA A 85 -15.45 9.61 -9.22
CA ALA A 85 -15.66 8.59 -8.19
C ALA A 85 -14.49 7.58 -8.09
N GLU A 86 -13.92 7.19 -9.24
CA GLU A 86 -12.75 6.31 -9.28
C GLU A 86 -11.49 7.01 -8.71
N ARG A 87 -11.29 8.29 -9.03
CA ARG A 87 -10.19 9.10 -8.48
C ARG A 87 -10.31 9.24 -6.97
N ASP A 88 -11.49 9.56 -6.46
CA ASP A 88 -11.74 9.74 -5.03
C ASP A 88 -11.51 8.44 -4.25
N ALA A 89 -11.92 7.30 -4.83
CA ALA A 89 -11.65 5.99 -4.26
C ALA A 89 -10.15 5.68 -4.15
N LEU A 90 -9.35 6.03 -5.17
CA LEU A 90 -7.90 5.86 -5.15
C LEU A 90 -7.22 6.78 -4.14
N ILE A 91 -7.64 8.04 -4.06
CA ILE A 91 -7.12 8.99 -3.07
C ILE A 91 -7.44 8.50 -1.65
N ALA A 92 -8.66 8.02 -1.42
CA ALA A 92 -9.07 7.47 -0.14
C ALA A 92 -8.24 6.25 0.26
N GLU A 93 -8.04 5.28 -0.64
CA GLU A 93 -7.16 4.13 -0.40
C GLU A 93 -5.73 4.57 -0.06
N ARG A 94 -5.17 5.52 -0.84
CA ARG A 94 -3.82 6.06 -0.61
C ARG A 94 -3.69 6.67 0.78
N ILE A 95 -4.64 7.53 1.18
CA ILE A 95 -4.63 8.18 2.49
C ILE A 95 -4.70 7.14 3.62
N ALA A 96 -5.62 6.19 3.52
CA ALA A 96 -5.78 5.17 4.54
C ALA A 96 -4.54 4.28 4.68
N GLU A 97 -3.85 3.96 3.58
CA GLU A 97 -2.61 3.19 3.64
C GLU A 97 -1.46 4.00 4.26
N HIS A 98 -1.36 5.30 3.98
CA HIS A 98 -0.40 6.16 4.67
C HIS A 98 -0.70 6.23 6.17
N LEU A 99 -1.97 6.35 6.54
CA LEU A 99 -2.39 6.34 7.94
C LEU A 99 -2.00 5.02 8.61
N ARG A 100 -2.31 3.87 7.99
CA ARG A 100 -1.95 2.54 8.50
C ARG A 100 -0.44 2.42 8.71
N ALA A 101 0.36 2.72 7.69
CA ALA A 101 1.81 2.64 7.76
C ALA A 101 2.40 3.56 8.83
N THR A 102 1.89 4.79 8.94
CA THR A 102 2.37 5.76 9.93
C THR A 102 2.00 5.31 11.35
N VAL A 103 0.78 4.83 11.58
CA VAL A 103 0.38 4.35 12.89
C VAL A 103 1.19 3.11 13.29
N ILE A 104 1.33 2.12 12.40
CA ILE A 104 2.12 0.91 12.70
C ILE A 104 3.58 1.26 12.98
N GLY A 105 4.18 2.13 12.17
CA GLY A 105 5.60 2.47 12.29
C GLY A 105 5.93 3.28 13.54
N TRP A 106 4.98 4.07 14.05
CA TRP A 106 5.28 5.08 15.08
C TRP A 106 4.49 4.95 16.37
N ALA A 107 3.40 4.17 16.43
CA ALA A 107 2.53 4.12 17.61
C ALA A 107 3.22 3.60 18.88
N ALA A 108 4.30 2.82 18.75
CA ALA A 108 5.10 2.40 19.90
C ALA A 108 5.90 3.57 20.52
N ALA A 109 6.44 4.45 19.68
CA ALA A 109 7.22 5.62 20.12
C ALA A 109 6.33 6.83 20.46
N VAL A 110 5.22 6.99 19.73
CA VAL A 110 4.27 8.09 19.88
C VAL A 110 2.87 7.49 20.02
N PRO A 111 2.46 7.13 21.26
CA PRO A 111 1.20 6.47 21.50
C PRO A 111 -0.01 7.35 21.13
N LEU A 112 -1.04 6.68 20.61
CA LEU A 112 -2.38 7.24 20.46
C LEU A 112 -3.03 7.36 21.85
N THR A 113 -3.67 8.50 22.11
CA THR A 113 -4.48 8.69 23.32
C THR A 113 -5.73 7.78 23.29
N PRO A 114 -6.44 7.62 24.42
CA PRO A 114 -7.71 6.88 24.44
C PRO A 114 -8.76 7.41 23.45
N THR A 115 -8.77 8.71 23.17
CA THR A 115 -9.71 9.34 22.23
C THR A 115 -9.30 9.19 20.77
N GLU A 116 -8.00 9.16 20.46
CA GLU A 116 -7.47 8.98 19.10
C GLU A 116 -7.48 7.51 18.65
N ARG A 117 -7.30 6.58 19.59
CA ARG A 117 -7.21 5.14 19.31
C ARG A 117 -8.39 4.56 18.51
N PRO A 118 -9.67 4.86 18.81
CA PRO A 118 -10.79 4.35 18.02
C PRO A 118 -10.90 4.98 16.63
N VAL A 119 -10.27 6.14 16.39
CA VAL A 119 -10.35 6.86 15.11
C VAL A 119 -9.64 6.10 13.99
N VAL A 120 -8.48 5.50 14.29
CA VAL A 120 -7.68 4.78 13.30
C VAL A 120 -8.45 3.61 12.66
N PRO A 121 -8.97 2.62 13.40
CA PRO A 121 -9.71 1.52 12.79
C PRO A 121 -10.98 2.00 12.09
N ALA A 122 -11.65 3.06 12.57
CA ALA A 122 -12.80 3.65 11.88
C ALA A 122 -12.42 4.23 10.51
N ALA A 123 -11.31 4.97 10.42
CA ALA A 123 -10.77 5.49 9.16
C ALA A 123 -10.39 4.36 8.19
N LEU A 124 -9.72 3.32 8.68
CA LEU A 124 -9.31 2.18 7.86
C LEU A 124 -10.52 1.35 7.38
N ALA A 125 -11.55 1.21 8.22
CA ALA A 125 -12.78 0.52 7.84
C ALA A 125 -13.53 1.24 6.70
N ALA A 126 -13.47 2.59 6.66
CA ALA A 126 -14.11 3.40 5.63
C ALA A 126 -13.61 3.10 4.20
N VAL A 127 -12.41 2.52 4.05
CA VAL A 127 -11.82 2.18 2.74
C VAL A 127 -11.71 0.69 2.46
N SER A 128 -11.92 -0.17 3.47
CA SER A 128 -11.67 -1.62 3.37
C SER A 128 -12.89 -2.42 2.88
N GLY A 129 -14.10 -1.85 2.95
CA GLY A 129 -15.35 -2.51 2.54
C GLY A 129 -15.66 -2.33 1.05
N ALA A 130 -16.58 -3.14 0.49
CA ALA A 130 -16.95 -3.17 -0.94
C ALA A 130 -17.31 -1.80 -1.55
N ARG A 131 -17.70 -0.83 -0.74
CA ARG A 131 -17.83 0.58 -1.12
C ARG A 131 -16.90 1.42 -0.25
N ILE A 132 -16.14 2.30 -0.88
CA ILE A 132 -15.33 3.29 -0.16
C ILE A 132 -16.25 4.41 0.30
N ASN A 133 -16.16 4.75 1.59
CA ASN A 133 -16.79 5.92 2.17
C ASN A 133 -15.75 7.04 2.34
N ALA A 134 -15.41 7.71 1.23
CA ALA A 134 -14.35 8.72 1.23
C ALA A 134 -14.67 9.90 2.16
N SER A 135 -15.95 10.24 2.34
CA SER A 135 -16.38 11.34 3.21
C SER A 135 -16.17 11.07 4.71
N ALA A 136 -15.96 9.82 5.11
CA ALA A 136 -15.61 9.47 6.49
C ALA A 136 -14.13 9.70 6.83
N LEU A 137 -13.25 9.88 5.83
CA LEU A 137 -11.81 10.08 6.07
C LEU A 137 -11.48 11.46 6.64
N PRO A 138 -11.95 12.60 6.09
CA PRO A 138 -11.60 13.93 6.60
C PRO A 138 -11.81 14.12 8.12
N PRO A 139 -12.97 13.76 8.72
CA PRO A 139 -13.15 13.94 10.16
C PRO A 139 -12.19 13.06 10.99
N ALA A 140 -11.87 11.85 10.51
CA ALA A 140 -10.93 10.98 11.19
C ALA A 140 -9.48 11.51 11.11
N LEU A 141 -9.08 12.05 9.96
CA LEU A 141 -7.79 12.72 9.81
C LEU A 141 -7.69 13.97 10.69
N ALA A 142 -8.76 14.76 10.76
CA ALA A 142 -8.83 15.95 11.62
C ALA A 142 -8.66 15.58 13.10
N ALA A 143 -9.32 14.52 13.57
CA ALA A 143 -9.18 14.04 14.95
C ALA A 143 -7.75 13.58 15.30
N LEU A 144 -6.96 13.18 14.30
CA LEU A 144 -5.54 12.85 14.46
C LEU A 144 -4.59 14.05 14.25
N GLY A 145 -5.13 15.23 13.91
CA GLY A 145 -4.36 16.41 13.55
C GLY A 145 -3.67 16.33 12.18
N LEU A 146 -4.15 15.45 11.30
CA LEU A 146 -3.62 15.20 9.95
C LEU A 146 -4.37 15.97 8.85
N ALA A 147 -5.43 16.70 9.20
CA ALA A 147 -6.17 17.55 8.27
C ALA A 147 -6.09 19.02 8.70
N GLY A 148 -5.80 19.90 7.75
CA GLY A 148 -5.78 21.35 7.97
C GLY A 148 -4.71 21.81 8.97
N PRO A 149 -4.96 22.93 9.69
CA PRO A 149 -4.05 23.41 10.73
C PRO A 149 -3.92 22.39 11.85
N ARG A 150 -2.69 21.99 12.16
CA ARG A 150 -2.40 20.94 13.15
C ARG A 150 -2.64 21.46 14.58
N PRO A 151 -3.60 20.89 15.34
CA PRO A 151 -3.84 21.32 16.72
C PRO A 151 -2.65 20.94 17.63
N PRO A 152 -2.21 21.83 18.53
CA PRO A 152 -1.20 21.49 19.53
C PRO A 152 -1.66 20.29 20.37
N GLY A 153 -0.74 19.34 20.59
CA GLY A 153 -1.02 18.15 21.38
C GLY A 153 -1.80 17.05 20.66
N SER A 154 -2.26 17.24 19.42
CA SER A 154 -2.78 16.15 18.57
C SER A 154 -1.71 15.08 18.31
N TRP A 155 -2.13 13.88 17.89
CA TRP A 155 -1.17 12.82 17.55
C TRP A 155 -0.14 13.25 16.51
N ALA A 156 -0.57 13.90 15.43
CA ALA A 156 0.35 14.43 14.41
C ALA A 156 1.35 15.44 14.98
N ASP A 157 0.94 16.27 15.94
CA ASP A 157 1.82 17.24 16.58
C ASP A 157 2.87 16.57 17.47
N ARG A 158 2.46 15.57 18.25
CA ARG A 158 3.38 14.76 19.06
C ARG A 158 4.34 13.96 18.16
N LEU A 159 3.85 13.42 17.05
CA LEU A 159 4.65 12.68 16.08
C LEU A 159 5.75 13.52 15.46
N LEU A 160 5.41 14.73 14.98
CA LEU A 160 6.40 15.61 14.34
C LEU A 160 7.40 16.18 15.33
N ARG A 161 6.99 16.46 16.59
CA ARG A 161 7.93 16.81 17.66
C ARG A 161 8.91 15.68 17.96
N PHE A 162 8.41 14.44 18.05
CA PHE A 162 9.26 13.26 18.23
C PHE A 162 10.21 13.09 17.04
N ALA A 163 9.71 13.12 15.81
CA ALA A 163 10.55 13.01 14.61
C ALA A 163 11.63 14.10 14.55
N GLY A 164 11.31 15.33 14.96
CA GLY A 164 12.26 16.44 15.06
C GLY A 164 13.33 16.28 16.13
N SER A 165 13.08 15.44 17.15
CA SER A 165 14.05 15.11 18.20
C SER A 165 15.00 13.97 17.83
N LEU A 166 14.69 13.21 16.78
CA LEU A 166 15.56 12.12 16.34
C LEU A 166 16.88 12.67 15.80
N PRO A 167 18.02 12.01 16.10
CA PRO A 167 19.28 12.35 15.44
C PRO A 167 19.09 12.32 13.93
N ARG A 168 19.54 13.37 13.24
CA ARG A 168 19.53 13.35 11.78
C ARG A 168 20.38 12.18 11.31
N LEU A 169 19.77 11.24 10.61
CA LEU A 169 20.51 10.25 9.86
C LEU A 169 21.28 11.02 8.79
N SER A 170 22.59 11.22 8.99
CA SER A 170 23.48 11.88 8.02
C SER A 170 23.76 11.01 6.79
N ALA A 171 22.93 10.00 6.53
CA ALA A 171 23.06 9.20 5.33
C ALA A 171 22.76 10.09 4.12
N PRO A 172 23.59 10.04 3.06
CA PRO A 172 23.21 10.65 1.81
C PRO A 172 21.84 10.09 1.39
N PRO A 173 20.97 10.93 0.78
CA PRO A 173 19.70 10.44 0.28
C PRO A 173 19.96 9.25 -0.66
N PRO A 174 19.09 8.22 -0.64
CA PRO A 174 19.23 7.11 -1.57
C PRO A 174 19.27 7.66 -3.00
N ASP A 175 20.21 7.17 -3.82
CA ASP A 175 20.29 7.53 -5.24
C ASP A 175 19.03 7.03 -5.95
N PRO A 176 18.16 7.92 -6.46
CA PRO A 176 16.93 7.49 -7.08
C PRO A 176 17.23 6.79 -8.41
N LEU A 177 16.47 5.72 -8.69
CA LEU A 177 16.46 5.10 -10.01
C LEU A 177 16.13 6.12 -11.10
N ARG A 178 16.84 6.05 -12.22
CA ARG A 178 16.70 6.89 -13.40
C ARG A 178 16.29 6.00 -14.57
N ALA A 179 15.78 6.61 -15.64
CA ALA A 179 15.42 5.88 -16.87
C ALA A 179 16.60 5.06 -17.46
N ALA A 180 17.85 5.48 -17.20
CA ALA A 180 19.04 4.74 -17.61
C ALA A 180 19.18 3.37 -16.90
N ASP A 181 18.54 3.20 -15.74
CA ASP A 181 18.61 1.98 -14.93
C ASP A 181 17.57 0.93 -15.37
N ASP A 182 16.58 1.30 -16.20
CA ASP A 182 15.45 0.44 -16.58
C ASP A 182 15.91 -0.89 -17.19
N ALA A 183 16.88 -0.86 -18.11
CA ALA A 183 17.38 -2.08 -18.75
C ALA A 183 18.05 -3.03 -17.76
N ALA A 184 18.78 -2.49 -16.77
CA ALA A 184 19.40 -3.27 -15.72
C ALA A 184 18.35 -3.87 -14.77
N VAL A 185 17.30 -3.12 -14.46
CA VAL A 185 16.16 -3.58 -13.64
C VAL A 185 15.41 -4.71 -14.34
N VAL A 186 15.02 -4.55 -15.60
CA VAL A 186 14.33 -5.59 -16.37
C VAL A 186 15.18 -6.86 -16.43
N THR A 187 16.47 -6.72 -16.76
CA THR A 187 17.39 -7.86 -16.80
C THR A 187 17.50 -8.58 -15.46
N ALA A 188 17.48 -7.83 -14.34
CA ALA A 188 17.52 -8.43 -13.00
C ALA A 188 16.20 -9.16 -12.66
N LEU A 189 15.05 -8.61 -13.05
CA LEU A 189 13.74 -9.24 -12.88
C LEU A 189 13.61 -10.53 -13.71
N ASP A 190 14.11 -10.53 -14.93
CA ASP A 190 14.11 -11.71 -15.81
C ASP A 190 14.97 -12.84 -15.23
N ARG A 191 16.15 -12.52 -14.68
CA ARG A 191 17.01 -13.50 -13.98
C ARG A 191 16.40 -14.01 -12.66
N GLY A 192 15.52 -13.23 -12.03
CA GLY A 192 14.77 -13.59 -10.83
C GLY A 192 13.52 -14.45 -11.10
N GLY A 193 13.09 -14.53 -12.36
CA GLY A 193 11.97 -15.36 -12.82
C GLY A 193 10.58 -14.78 -12.52
N ASP A 194 10.38 -13.48 -12.78
CA ASP A 194 9.05 -12.83 -12.73
C ASP A 194 8.30 -12.86 -14.10
N ALA A 195 8.91 -13.40 -15.16
CA ALA A 195 8.38 -13.43 -16.53
C ALA A 195 7.94 -14.83 -17.03
N GLY A 196 7.45 -15.70 -16.14
CA GLY A 196 6.96 -17.05 -16.49
C GLY A 196 5.58 -17.35 -15.93
#